data_AF-A0A7L2RPT2-F1
#
_entry.id   AF-A0A7L2RPT2-F1
#
_cell.length_a   1.000
_cell.length_b   1.000
_cell.length_c   1.000
_cell.angle_alpha   90.00
_cell.angle_beta   90.00
_cell.angle_gamma   90.00
#
_symmetry.space_group_name_H-M   'P 1'
#
loop_
_entity.id
_entity.type
_entity.pdbx_description
1 polymer ?
#
loop_
_entity_poly.entity_id
_entity_poly.type
_entity_poly.pdbx_seq_one_letter_code
_entity_poly.pdbx_strand_id
1 'polypeptide(L)'
;PPRIVCSSTCYRAETDTGREPWGLYRVHQFTKSWGSISGQGGGSGGGLRFWGSPPKNPPKCPPFSPCRVLDMPTEELGLPAYRKFDIEAWMPG
;
A
#
# COMPACT_ATOMS: atom_id res chain seq x y z
N PRO A 1 10.90 3.74 17.55
CA PRO A 1 9.41 3.86 17.47
C PRO A 1 8.80 2.45 17.39
N PRO A 2 7.68 2.17 18.10
CA PRO A 2 7.02 0.88 18.01
C PRO A 2 6.58 0.61 16.56
N ARG A 3 6.81 -0.63 16.11
CA ARG A 3 6.41 -1.13 14.79
C ARG A 3 5.46 -2.29 15.01
N ILE A 4 4.24 -2.17 14.47
CA ILE A 4 3.18 -3.16 14.62
C ILE A 4 2.88 -3.73 13.25
N VAL A 5 2.78 -5.06 13.15
CA VAL A 5 2.31 -5.76 11.96
C VAL A 5 1.10 -6.59 12.35
N CYS A 6 0.03 -6.51 11.58
CA CYS A 6 -1.20 -7.27 11.76
C CYS A 6 -1.60 -7.91 10.42
N SER A 7 -2.21 -9.08 10.45
CA SER A 7 -2.80 -9.72 9.28
C SER A 7 -4.26 -10.02 9.58
N SER A 8 -5.17 -9.57 8.72
CA SER A 8 -6.60 -9.77 8.91
C SER A 8 -7.33 -9.90 7.58
N THR A 9 -8.54 -10.47 7.63
CA THR A 9 -9.48 -10.45 6.51
C THR A 9 -10.12 -9.06 6.43
N CYS A 10 -10.06 -8.45 5.25
CA CYS A 10 -10.66 -7.16 4.96
C CYS A 10 -11.92 -7.34 4.12
N TYR A 11 -12.95 -6.55 4.42
CA TYR A 11 -14.21 -6.51 3.67
C TYR A 11 -14.41 -5.12 3.07
N ARG A 12 -14.70 -5.03 1.76
CA ARG A 12 -15.01 -3.76 1.08
C ARG A 12 -16.27 -3.89 0.23
N ALA A 13 -17.13 -2.87 0.29
CA ALA A 13 -18.43 -2.87 -0.37
C ALA A 13 -18.33 -2.70 -1.90
N GLU A 14 -17.32 -1.96 -2.39
CA GLU A 14 -17.06 -1.76 -3.83
C GLU A 14 -18.30 -1.33 -4.65
N THR A 15 -19.20 -0.56 -4.03
CA THR A 15 -20.56 -0.26 -4.51
C THR A 15 -20.64 0.69 -5.72
N ASP A 16 -19.60 1.46 -6.02
CA ASP A 16 -19.67 2.60 -6.96
C ASP A 16 -18.93 2.36 -8.29
N THR A 17 -18.35 1.19 -8.47
CA THR A 17 -17.42 0.95 -9.58
C THR A 17 -17.66 -0.41 -10.17
N GLY A 18 -18.52 -0.49 -11.18
CA GLY A 18 -18.63 -1.66 -12.06
C GLY A 18 -17.38 -1.91 -12.92
N ARG A 19 -16.21 -1.46 -12.46
CA ARG A 19 -14.91 -1.69 -13.09
C ARG A 19 -14.36 -3.02 -12.56
N GLU A 20 -13.98 -3.87 -13.49
CA GLU A 20 -13.46 -5.24 -13.27
C GLU A 20 -14.42 -6.19 -12.54
N PRO A 21 -15.53 -6.62 -13.20
CA PRO A 21 -16.45 -7.60 -12.63
C PRO A 21 -15.87 -9.02 -12.50
N TRP A 22 -14.71 -9.29 -13.11
CA TRP A 22 -14.08 -10.60 -13.16
C TRP A 22 -12.63 -10.54 -12.67
N GLY A 23 -12.15 -11.67 -12.15
CA GLY A 23 -10.78 -11.81 -11.67
C GLY A 23 -10.60 -11.43 -10.20
N LEU A 24 -9.34 -11.35 -9.78
CA LEU A 24 -8.96 -11.16 -8.36
C LEU A 24 -8.50 -9.72 -8.07
N TYR A 25 -8.55 -8.83 -9.04
CA TYR A 25 -8.09 -7.45 -8.89
C TYR A 25 -8.94 -6.66 -7.89
N ARG A 26 -10.27 -6.90 -7.88
CA ARG A 26 -11.21 -6.18 -7.03
C ARG A 26 -12.28 -7.12 -6.46
N VAL A 27 -12.07 -7.58 -5.23
CA VAL A 27 -12.96 -8.52 -4.53
C VAL A 27 -13.46 -7.95 -3.21
N HIS A 28 -14.65 -8.38 -2.79
CA HIS A 28 -15.25 -7.92 -1.53
C HIS A 28 -14.52 -8.43 -0.29
N GLN A 29 -13.80 -9.54 -0.38
CA GLN A 29 -13.12 -10.20 0.73
C GLN A 29 -11.69 -10.58 0.34
N PHE A 30 -10.71 -10.09 1.08
CA PHE A 30 -9.30 -10.43 0.86
C PHE A 30 -8.48 -10.36 2.16
N THR A 31 -7.41 -11.14 2.26
CA THR A 31 -6.48 -11.09 3.39
C THR A 31 -5.45 -9.98 3.16
N LYS A 32 -5.30 -9.08 4.13
CA LYS A 32 -4.33 -7.98 4.07
C LYS A 32 -3.43 -7.99 5.29
N SER A 33 -2.12 -7.88 5.06
CA SER A 33 -1.16 -7.51 6.09
C SER A 33 -1.02 -5.99 6.14
N TRP A 34 -1.07 -5.44 7.35
CA TRP A 34 -0.95 -4.01 7.63
C TRP A 34 0.18 -3.76 8.62
N GLY A 35 1.00 -2.75 8.32
CA GLY A 35 2.07 -2.27 9.18
C GLY A 35 1.77 -0.85 9.67
N SER A 36 2.04 -0.56 10.94
CA SER A 36 2.00 0.80 11.49
C SER A 36 3.29 1.09 12.27
N ILE A 37 3.78 2.32 12.13
CA ILE A 37 4.86 2.86 12.94
C ILE A 37 4.34 4.12 13.60
N SER A 38 4.23 4.14 14.93
CA SER A 38 3.94 5.38 15.65
C SER A 38 5.25 6.07 16.05
N GLY A 39 5.38 7.33 15.66
CA GLY A 39 6.47 8.21 16.11
C GLY A 39 5.90 9.21 17.11
N GLN A 40 6.52 9.31 18.29
CA GLN A 40 6.30 10.47 19.16
C GLN A 40 7.24 11.60 18.67
N GLY A 41 6.66 12.72 18.23
CA GLY A 41 7.39 13.91 17.78
C GLY A 41 7.36 14.12 16.26
N GLY A 42 7.40 15.39 15.83
CA GLY A 42 7.21 15.91 14.46
C GLY A 42 8.19 15.45 13.37
N GLY A 43 8.88 14.33 13.57
CA GLY A 43 9.78 13.67 12.62
C GLY A 43 9.14 12.52 11.85
N SER A 44 7.86 12.60 11.46
CA SER A 44 7.16 11.51 10.73
C SER A 44 7.77 11.19 9.35
N GLY A 45 8.57 12.09 8.77
CA GLY A 45 9.23 11.89 7.48
C GLY A 45 10.26 10.75 7.46
N GLY A 46 10.82 10.37 8.62
CA GLY A 46 11.79 9.27 8.72
C GLY A 46 11.16 7.87 8.68
N GLY A 47 9.95 7.72 9.22
CA GLY A 47 9.21 6.44 9.21
C GLY A 47 8.66 6.10 7.82
N LEU A 48 8.21 7.13 7.08
CA LEU A 48 7.77 6.98 5.70
C LEU A 48 8.93 6.57 4.77
N ARG A 49 10.15 7.04 5.01
CA ARG A 49 11.34 6.59 4.29
C ARG A 49 11.70 5.13 4.56
N PHE A 50 11.36 4.56 5.72
CA PHE A 50 11.63 3.14 5.97
C PHE A 50 10.74 2.19 5.16
N TRP A 51 9.50 2.61 4.86
CA TRP A 51 8.56 1.86 4.03
C TRP A 51 8.53 2.29 2.56
N GLY A 52 8.82 3.57 2.28
CA GLY A 52 8.72 4.21 0.97
C GLY A 52 10.05 4.66 0.37
N SER A 53 11.17 4.66 1.10
CA SER A 53 12.47 4.57 0.44
C SER A 53 12.70 3.11 0.10
N PRO A 54 13.18 2.78 -1.11
CA PRO A 54 13.67 1.44 -1.35
C PRO A 54 14.71 1.18 -0.26
N PRO A 55 14.51 0.18 0.61
CA PRO A 55 15.65 -0.36 1.32
C PRO A 55 16.68 -0.71 0.24
N LYS A 56 17.96 -0.83 0.59
CA LYS A 56 18.94 -1.46 -0.33
C LYS A 56 18.44 -2.81 -0.90
N ASN A 57 17.38 -3.37 -0.30
CA ASN A 57 16.49 -4.38 -0.84
C ASN A 57 15.09 -3.78 -1.10
N PRO A 58 14.64 -3.53 -2.34
CA PRO A 58 13.25 -3.13 -2.59
C PRO A 58 12.27 -4.13 -1.93
N PRO A 59 11.04 -3.74 -1.57
CA PRO A 59 10.01 -4.70 -1.22
C PRO A 59 10.00 -5.76 -2.32
N LYS A 60 10.36 -7.00 -1.95
CA LYS A 60 10.46 -8.09 -2.92
C LYS A 60 9.07 -8.29 -3.48
N CYS A 61 8.85 -7.78 -4.69
CA CYS A 61 7.76 -8.24 -5.51
C CYS A 61 7.86 -9.76 -5.61
N PRO A 62 6.71 -10.46 -5.80
CA PRO A 62 6.75 -11.86 -6.14
C PRO A 62 7.81 -12.07 -7.23
N PRO A 63 8.64 -13.13 -7.17
CA PRO A 63 9.89 -13.26 -7.93
C PRO A 63 9.78 -13.15 -9.47
N PHE A 64 8.58 -12.94 -10.01
CA PHE A 64 8.25 -13.01 -11.43
C PHE A 64 7.64 -11.73 -12.01
N SER A 65 7.45 -10.66 -11.24
CA SER A 65 6.80 -9.43 -11.73
C SER A 65 7.63 -8.16 -11.49
N PRO A 66 7.92 -7.37 -12.54
CA PRO A 66 8.41 -6.00 -12.39
C PRO A 66 7.43 -5.14 -11.58
N CYS A 67 7.94 -4.30 -10.70
CA CYS A 67 7.13 -3.33 -9.98
C CYS A 67 7.70 -1.92 -10.07
N ARG A 68 6.84 -0.92 -9.96
CA ARG A 68 7.22 0.49 -9.86
C ARG A 68 6.65 1.12 -8.59
N VAL A 69 7.41 2.04 -8.01
CA VAL A 69 6.97 2.86 -6.87
C VAL A 69 6.50 4.22 -7.40
N LEU A 70 5.32 4.65 -6.99
CA LEU A 70 4.71 5.92 -7.38
C LEU A 70 4.54 6.81 -6.15
N ASP A 71 4.91 8.09 -6.29
CA ASP A 71 4.57 9.14 -5.31
C ASP A 71 3.25 9.77 -5.77
N MET A 72 2.21 9.66 -4.96
CA MET A 72 0.86 10.05 -5.37
C MET A 72 0.69 11.57 -5.35
N PRO A 73 0.00 12.16 -6.34
CA PRO A 73 -0.30 13.58 -6.36
C PRO A 73 -1.25 13.96 -5.22
N THR A 74 -1.35 15.26 -4.95
CA THR A 74 -2.12 15.82 -3.83
C THR A 74 -3.61 15.44 -3.83
N GLU A 75 -4.18 15.20 -5.00
CA GLU A 75 -5.58 14.84 -5.24
C GLU A 75 -5.90 13.39 -4.82
N GLU A 76 -4.90 12.51 -4.77
CA GLU A 76 -5.05 11.05 -4.53
C GLU A 76 -4.55 10.61 -3.14
N LEU A 77 -4.27 11.57 -2.25
CA LEU A 77 -3.78 11.31 -0.89
C LEU A 77 -4.88 10.71 0.02
N GLY A 78 -6.14 11.02 -0.25
CA GLY A 78 -7.25 10.75 0.67
C GLY A 78 -7.25 11.68 1.88
N LEU A 79 -8.21 11.49 2.80
CA LEU A 79 -8.44 12.43 3.91
C LEU A 79 -7.30 12.52 4.95
N PRO A 80 -6.64 11.43 5.39
CA PRO A 80 -5.71 11.50 6.52
C PRO A 80 -4.23 11.63 6.12
N ALA A 81 -3.87 11.50 4.83
CA ALA A 81 -2.48 11.34 4.42
C ALA A 81 -1.83 12.68 4.01
N TYR A 82 -0.62 12.94 4.54
CA TYR A 82 0.22 14.05 4.09
C TYR A 82 1.06 13.70 2.85
N ARG A 83 1.46 12.43 2.70
CA ARG A 83 2.18 11.90 1.53
C ARG A 83 1.90 10.40 1.42
N LYS A 84 1.71 9.91 0.20
CA LYS A 84 1.31 8.52 -0.08
C LYS A 84 2.19 7.95 -1.19
N PHE A 85 2.71 6.75 -0.97
CA PHE A 85 3.43 5.98 -1.97
C PHE A 85 2.66 4.72 -2.29
N ASP A 86 2.38 4.49 -3.57
CA ASP A 86 1.74 3.28 -4.06
C ASP A 86 2.77 2.43 -4.81
N ILE A 87 2.60 1.10 -4.78
CA ILE A 87 3.46 0.15 -5.49
C ILE A 87 2.57 -0.58 -6.48
N GLU A 88 2.91 -0.46 -7.76
CA GLU A 88 2.23 -1.16 -8.83
C GLU A 88 3.09 -2.33 -9.30
N ALA A 89 2.48 -3.51 -9.37
CA ALA A 89 3.10 -4.72 -9.90
C ALA A 89 2.58 -5.00 -11.30
N TRP A 90 3.48 -5.42 -12.20
CA TRP A 90 3.14 -5.88 -13.54
C TRP A 90 2.42 -7.22 -13.49
N MET A 91 1.21 -7.31 -14.03
CA MET A 91 0.47 -8.56 -14.13
C MET A 91 0.42 -8.96 -15.61
N PRO A 92 1.22 -9.95 -16.06
CA PRO A 92 1.11 -10.46 -17.43
C PRO A 92 -0.16 -11.31 -17.52
N GLY A 93 -1.22 -10.76 -18.12
CA GLY A 93 -2.52 -11.42 -18.26
C GLY A 93 -3.54 -10.57 -19.00
#